data_AF-A0A2E5YD06-F1
#
_entry.id   AF-A0A2E5YD06-F1
#
_cell.length_a   1.000
_cell.length_b   1.000
_cell.length_c   1.000
_cell.angle_alpha   90.00
_cell.angle_beta   90.00
_cell.angle_gamma   90.00
#
_symmetry.space_group_name_H-M   'P 1'
#
loop_
_entity.id
_entity.type
_entity.pdbx_description
1 polymer ?
#
loop_
_entity_poly.entity_id
_entity_poly.type
_entity_poly.pdbx_seq_one_letter_code
_entity_poly.pdbx_strand_id
1 'polypeptide(L)'
;MSEFADSKDLAIAVSNANMPKELAEEIASKSLKSPLPRMPEEVTPSSLIKIMKEATDDEGFLSIESLQSSLHNSDIYSPTSEYLIGQAESEGVIIRTKMGTWEWV
;
A
#
# COMPACT_ATOMS: atom_id res chain seq x y z
N MET A 1 8.09 47.14 -7.80
CA MET A 1 9.01 46.05 -7.41
C MET A 1 8.30 45.21 -6.36
N SER A 2 8.15 43.91 -6.66
CA SER A 2 7.89 42.75 -5.77
C SER A 2 6.58 42.73 -4.97
N GLU A 3 5.84 41.64 -4.80
CA GLU A 3 5.78 40.28 -5.39
C GLU A 3 4.52 39.61 -4.78
N PHE A 4 3.92 38.64 -5.48
CA PHE A 4 2.70 37.91 -5.07
C PHE A 4 2.96 36.89 -3.94
N ALA A 5 2.00 36.63 -3.04
CA ALA A 5 1.74 35.36 -2.33
C ALA A 5 0.70 35.56 -1.20
N ASP A 6 -0.34 34.78 -0.96
CA ASP A 6 -0.84 33.54 -1.56
C ASP A 6 -2.30 33.38 -1.06
N SER A 7 -3.26 33.23 -1.98
CA SER A 7 -4.69 33.15 -1.68
C SER A 7 -5.14 31.82 -1.08
N LYS A 8 -4.23 30.89 -0.75
CA LYS A 8 -4.60 29.55 -0.22
C LYS A 8 -4.89 29.54 1.28
N ASP A 9 -4.49 30.57 2.02
CA ASP A 9 -4.64 30.55 3.49
C ASP A 9 -6.10 30.73 3.94
N LEU A 10 -6.93 31.44 3.16
CA LEU A 10 -8.35 31.62 3.49
C LEU A 10 -9.22 30.39 3.18
N ALA A 11 -8.84 29.53 2.23
CA ALA A 11 -9.67 28.40 1.83
C ALA A 11 -9.73 27.28 2.89
N ILE A 12 -8.66 27.14 3.69
CA ILE A 12 -8.56 26.13 4.74
C ILE A 12 -9.40 26.53 5.96
N ALA A 13 -9.43 27.81 6.31
CA ALA A 13 -10.14 28.29 7.50
C ALA A 13 -11.67 28.15 7.38
N VAL A 14 -12.23 28.32 6.18
CA VAL A 14 -13.69 28.27 5.97
C VAL A 14 -14.21 26.83 5.94
N SER A 15 -13.41 25.88 5.44
CA SER A 15 -13.80 24.46 5.36
C SER A 15 -13.95 23.81 6.73
N ASN A 16 -13.23 24.29 7.75
CA ASN A 16 -13.31 23.77 9.13
C ASN A 16 -14.56 24.21 9.90
N ALA A 17 -15.31 25.21 9.43
CA ALA A 17 -16.45 25.76 10.16
C ALA A 17 -17.78 25.03 9.91
N ASN A 18 -17.86 24.21 8.84
CA ASN A 18 -19.13 23.64 8.35
C ASN A 18 -19.30 22.14 8.56
N MET A 19 -18.41 21.45 9.27
CA MET A 19 -18.58 20.01 9.47
C MET A 19 -19.43 19.73 10.72
N PRO A 20 -20.63 19.12 10.56
CA PRO A 20 -21.51 18.80 11.69
C PRO A 20 -20.84 17.80 12.64
N LYS A 21 -21.08 18.04 13.93
CA LYS A 21 -20.32 17.51 15.09
C LYS A 21 -20.50 16.02 15.33
N GLU A 22 -21.37 15.35 14.57
CA GLU A 22 -21.65 13.91 14.71
C GLU A 22 -20.79 13.02 13.82
N LEU A 23 -19.96 13.59 12.93
CA LEU A 23 -19.08 12.81 12.03
C LEU A 23 -17.59 12.89 12.38
N ALA A 24 -17.20 13.62 13.42
CA ALA A 24 -15.80 13.79 13.81
C ALA A 24 -15.23 12.58 14.57
N GLU A 25 -16.07 11.83 15.30
CA GLU A 25 -15.58 10.78 16.20
C GLU A 25 -15.27 9.44 15.48
N GLU A 26 -15.93 9.17 14.35
CA GLU A 26 -15.69 7.94 13.57
C GLU A 26 -14.52 8.06 12.56
N ILE A 27 -14.15 9.28 12.15
CA ILE A 27 -13.03 9.50 11.20
C ILE A 27 -11.69 9.65 11.92
N ALA A 28 -11.67 10.20 13.15
CA ALA A 28 -10.43 10.39 13.92
C ALA A 28 -9.78 9.06 14.34
N SER A 29 -10.56 8.00 14.55
CA SER A 29 -10.07 6.67 14.90
C SER A 29 -9.41 5.92 13.74
N LYS A 30 -9.53 6.40 12.50
CA LYS A 30 -8.95 5.77 11.29
C LYS A 30 -7.87 6.62 10.60
N SER A 31 -7.45 7.73 11.21
CA SER A 31 -6.29 8.51 10.77
C SER A 31 -5.07 8.30 11.68
N LEU A 32 -4.88 7.07 12.17
CA LEU A 32 -3.55 6.59 12.46
C LEU A 32 -2.92 6.27 11.11
N LYS A 33 -2.02 7.16 10.68
CA LYS A 33 -0.89 6.86 9.78
C LYS A 33 -0.63 5.36 9.86
N SER A 34 -1.02 4.60 8.84
CA SER A 34 -0.62 3.20 8.78
C SER A 34 0.90 3.25 8.88
N PRO A 35 1.53 2.74 9.94
CA PRO A 35 2.96 2.55 9.88
C PRO A 35 3.12 1.56 8.75
N LEU A 36 3.61 2.02 7.59
CA LEU A 36 4.29 1.15 6.66
C LEU A 36 5.13 0.24 7.56
N PRO A 37 4.87 -1.08 7.61
CA PRO A 37 5.61 -1.96 8.50
C PRO A 37 7.06 -1.68 8.16
N ARG A 38 7.79 -1.15 9.16
CA ARG A 38 9.17 -0.74 8.99
C ARG A 38 9.88 -2.00 8.56
N MET A 39 10.14 -2.11 7.26
CA MET A 39 10.73 -3.30 6.68
C MET A 39 12.01 -3.55 7.48
N PRO A 40 12.26 -4.78 7.93
CA PRO A 40 13.57 -5.11 8.50
C PRO A 40 14.64 -4.55 7.56
N GLU A 41 15.70 -3.96 8.11
CA GLU A 41 16.71 -3.19 7.35
C GLU A 41 17.37 -4.00 6.20
N GLU A 42 17.17 -5.32 6.17
CA GLU A 42 17.61 -6.25 5.12
C GLU A 42 16.64 -6.44 3.93
N VAL A 43 15.33 -6.18 4.06
CA VAL A 43 14.36 -6.40 2.98
C VAL A 43 14.08 -5.12 2.21
N THR A 44 14.79 -4.96 1.10
CA THR A 44 14.55 -3.85 0.16
C THR A 44 13.26 -4.08 -0.64
N PRO A 45 12.56 -3.00 -1.07
CA PRO A 45 11.40 -3.13 -1.96
C PRO A 45 11.74 -3.86 -3.27
N SER A 46 12.96 -3.69 -3.79
CA SER A 46 13.47 -4.45 -4.93
C SER A 46 13.54 -5.97 -4.66
N SER A 47 13.96 -6.38 -3.46
CA SER A 47 13.99 -7.80 -3.09
C SER A 47 12.58 -8.39 -3.02
N LEU A 48 11.61 -7.64 -2.50
CA LEU A 48 10.22 -8.11 -2.42
C LEU A 48 9.59 -8.27 -3.81
N ILE A 49 9.79 -7.30 -4.71
CA ILE A 49 9.30 -7.43 -6.09
C ILE A 49 9.94 -8.63 -6.77
N LYS A 50 11.24 -8.89 -6.52
CA LYS A 50 11.91 -10.09 -7.03
C LYS A 50 11.26 -11.36 -6.48
N ILE A 51 10.99 -11.45 -5.18
CA ILE A 51 10.32 -12.60 -4.56
C ILE A 51 8.91 -12.78 -5.12
N MET A 52 8.17 -11.69 -5.34
CA MET A 52 6.87 -11.74 -6.00
C MET A 52 6.96 -12.29 -7.42
N LYS A 53 8.00 -11.91 -8.17
CA LYS A 53 8.26 -12.48 -9.50
C LYS A 53 8.66 -13.95 -9.43
N GLU A 54 9.47 -14.35 -8.45
CA GLU A 54 9.84 -15.76 -8.23
C GLU A 54 8.64 -16.60 -7.76
N ALA A 55 7.66 -15.98 -7.11
CA ALA A 55 6.38 -16.58 -6.75
C ALA A 55 5.34 -16.58 -7.87
N THR A 56 5.61 -15.89 -8.97
CA THR A 56 4.77 -15.90 -10.15
C THR A 56 5.05 -17.19 -10.91
N ASP A 57 3.99 -17.90 -11.29
CA ASP A 57 4.10 -19.15 -12.04
C ASP A 57 4.61 -18.90 -13.47
N ASP A 58 4.99 -19.96 -14.19
CA ASP A 58 5.48 -19.88 -15.58
C ASP A 58 4.43 -19.26 -16.52
N GLU A 59 3.15 -19.42 -16.17
CA GLU A 59 2.02 -18.81 -16.87
C GLU A 59 1.83 -17.31 -16.56
N GLY A 60 2.64 -16.70 -15.69
CA GLY A 60 2.55 -15.27 -15.35
C GLY A 60 1.56 -14.94 -14.23
N PHE A 61 1.00 -15.96 -13.58
CA PHE A 61 0.03 -15.82 -12.51
C PHE A 61 0.67 -15.87 -11.12
N LEU A 62 0.42 -14.87 -10.31
CA LEU A 62 0.82 -14.80 -8.90
C LEU A 62 -0.34 -15.26 -8.01
N SER A 63 -0.04 -16.08 -7.01
CA SER A 63 -1.02 -16.54 -5.99
C SER A 63 -0.45 -16.33 -4.58
N ILE A 64 -1.34 -16.16 -3.59
CA ILE A 64 -0.92 -15.98 -2.18
C ILE A 64 -0.10 -17.17 -1.68
N GLU A 65 -0.47 -18.40 -2.05
CA GLU A 65 0.20 -19.64 -1.64
C GLU A 65 1.64 -19.71 -2.20
N SER A 66 1.82 -19.40 -3.48
CA SER A 66 3.14 -19.33 -4.12
C SER A 66 4.00 -18.23 -3.49
N LEU A 67 3.41 -17.05 -3.24
CA LEU A 67 4.12 -15.95 -2.59
C LEU A 67 4.55 -16.28 -1.16
N GLN A 68 3.66 -16.90 -0.39
CA GLN A 68 3.98 -17.34 0.96
C GLN A 68 5.11 -18.37 0.98
N SER A 69 5.11 -19.30 0.02
CA SER A 69 6.17 -20.30 -0.13
C SER A 69 7.52 -19.65 -0.49
N SER A 70 7.53 -18.68 -1.40
CA SER A 70 8.75 -17.94 -1.77
C SER A 70 9.28 -17.05 -0.64
N LEU A 71 8.38 -16.42 0.13
CA LEU A 71 8.75 -15.66 1.33
C LEU A 71 9.37 -16.58 2.39
N HIS A 72 8.77 -17.74 2.64
CA HIS A 72 9.27 -18.73 3.59
C HIS A 72 10.64 -19.28 3.16
N ASN A 73 10.84 -19.56 1.86
CA ASN A 73 12.12 -19.98 1.31
C ASN A 73 13.20 -18.91 1.48
N SER A 74 12.81 -17.63 1.40
CA SER A 74 13.68 -16.49 1.62
C SER A 74 13.90 -16.13 3.09
N ASP A 75 13.38 -16.94 4.03
CA ASP A 75 13.35 -16.70 5.48
C ASP A 75 12.72 -15.33 5.88
N ILE A 76 11.78 -14.86 5.06
CA ILE A 76 11.06 -13.60 5.26
C ILE A 76 9.68 -13.91 5.85
N TYR A 77 9.50 -13.55 7.11
CA TYR A 77 8.24 -13.70 7.84
C TYR A 77 7.43 -12.39 7.91
N SER A 78 8.03 -11.27 7.48
CA SER A 78 7.41 -9.95 7.51
C SER A 78 8.01 -9.06 6.42
N PRO A 79 7.21 -8.43 5.55
CA PRO A 79 5.73 -8.43 5.51
C PRO A 79 5.09 -9.76 5.05
N THR A 80 3.80 -9.97 5.36
CA THR A 80 3.03 -11.14 4.93
C THR A 80 2.68 -11.09 3.44
N SER A 81 2.45 -12.26 2.84
CA SER A 81 2.04 -12.38 1.43
C SER A 81 0.77 -11.57 1.10
N GLU A 82 -0.24 -11.61 1.97
CA GLU A 82 -1.48 -10.83 1.82
C GLU A 82 -1.22 -9.32 1.81
N TYR A 83 -0.33 -8.84 2.70
CA TYR A 83 0.03 -7.42 2.75
C TYR A 83 0.76 -7.00 1.47
N LEU A 84 1.69 -7.81 0.97
CA LEU A 84 2.42 -7.52 -0.27
C LEU A 84 1.51 -7.48 -1.49
N ILE A 85 0.60 -8.44 -1.61
CA ILE A 85 -0.40 -8.46 -2.67
C ILE A 85 -1.28 -7.21 -2.60
N GLY A 86 -1.81 -6.88 -1.41
CA GLY A 86 -2.64 -5.70 -1.23
C GLY A 86 -1.90 -4.40 -1.53
N GLN A 87 -0.63 -4.30 -1.16
CA GLN A 87 0.19 -3.15 -1.50
C GLN A 87 0.43 -3.07 -3.01
N ALA A 88 0.86 -4.16 -3.65
CA ALA A 88 1.12 -4.18 -5.09
C ALA A 88 -0.15 -3.94 -5.93
N GLU A 89 -1.31 -4.42 -5.49
CA GLU A 89 -2.60 -4.13 -6.11
C GLU A 89 -2.96 -2.64 -5.96
N SER A 90 -2.76 -2.06 -4.76
CA SER A 90 -3.00 -0.64 -4.53
C SER A 90 -2.03 0.28 -5.27
N GLU A 91 -0.80 -0.17 -5.53
CA GLU A 91 0.22 0.55 -6.32
C GLU A 91 0.03 0.34 -7.83
N GLY A 92 -0.85 -0.57 -8.25
CA GLY A 92 -1.11 -0.87 -9.66
C GLY A 92 -0.01 -1.69 -10.34
N VAL A 93 0.82 -2.39 -9.56
CA VAL A 93 1.89 -3.28 -10.04
C VAL A 93 1.31 -4.62 -10.52
N ILE A 94 0.27 -5.08 -9.84
CA ILE A 94 -0.47 -6.30 -10.19
C ILE A 94 -1.97 -6.01 -10.25
N ILE A 95 -2.68 -6.81 -11.03
CA ILE A 95 -4.14 -6.78 -11.11
C ILE A 95 -4.70 -8.15 -10.79
N ARG A 96 -5.79 -8.19 -10.03
CA ARG A 96 -6.50 -9.43 -9.76
C ARG A 96 -7.29 -9.85 -11.00
N THR A 97 -6.97 -11.02 -11.56
CA THR A 97 -7.62 -11.51 -12.78
C THR A 97 -8.58 -12.65 -12.53
N LYS A 98 -8.35 -13.42 -11.45
CA LYS A 98 -9.26 -14.46 -10.95
C LYS A 98 -9.33 -14.44 -9.43
N MET A 99 -10.20 -15.27 -8.86
CA MET A 99 -10.34 -15.38 -7.42
C MET A 99 -9.08 -16.02 -6.81
N GLY A 100 -8.22 -15.19 -6.22
CA GLY A 100 -6.97 -15.65 -5.59
C GLY A 100 -5.77 -15.67 -6.53
N THR A 101 -5.87 -15.02 -7.70
CA THR A 101 -4.80 -14.97 -8.70
C THR A 101 -4.64 -13.56 -9.24
N TRP A 102 -3.39 -13.13 -9.38
CA TRP A 102 -3.00 -11.82 -9.87
C TRP A 102 -2.07 -11.95 -11.08
N GLU A 103 -2.08 -10.96 -11.96
CA GLU A 103 -1.17 -10.83 -13.10
C GLU A 103 -0.44 -9.49 -13.02
N TRP A 104 0.76 -9.42 -13.60
CA TRP A 104 1.53 -8.19 -13.69
C TRP A 104 0.99 -7.26 -14.78
N VAL A 105 0.99 -5.95 -14.51
CA VAL A 105 0.54 -4.91 -15.46
C VAL A 105 1.68 -4.44 -16.36
#